data_AF-A0AAU9JTE5-F1
#
_entry.id   AF-A0AAU9JTE5-F1
#
_cell.length_a   1.000
_cell.length_b   1.000
_cell.length_c   1.000
_cell.angle_alpha   90.00
_cell.angle_beta   90.00
_cell.angle_gamma   90.00
#
_symmetry.space_group_name_H-M   'P 1'
#
loop_
_entity.id
_entity.type
_entity.pdbx_description
1 polymer ?
#
loop_
_entity_poly.entity_id
_entity_poly.type
_entity_poly.pdbx_seq_one_letter_code
_entity_poly.pdbx_strand_id
1 'polypeptide(L)'
;METLATSISWQWACTSGPSSIAATNLASSTTTQKLSISSNLLASGGPYVFTATATQNTNSSPITGSASVSITVALSPLVIQLSKGSGDVNKNIDFTIDASNSKDPDTNSADGLAYAWTCSNHLDGTACSTFQAKAVAPRQFLKQV
;
A
#
# COMPACT_ATOMS: atom_id res chain seq x y z
N MET A 1 -38.60 36.89 17.68
CA MET A 1 -37.88 35.66 18.04
C MET A 1 -36.98 35.34 16.87
N GLU A 2 -35.70 35.70 16.94
CA GLU A 2 -34.71 35.30 15.93
C GLU A 2 -34.28 33.86 16.19
N THR A 3 -34.60 32.96 15.27
CA THR A 3 -34.02 31.63 15.20
C THR A 3 -32.59 31.77 14.70
N LEU A 4 -31.61 31.78 15.61
CA LEU A 4 -30.21 31.67 15.23
C LEU A 4 -29.98 30.29 14.61
N ALA A 5 -29.42 30.28 13.40
CA ALA A 5 -29.01 29.06 12.73
C ALA A 5 -28.02 28.30 13.62
N THR A 6 -28.43 27.14 14.13
CA THR A 6 -27.53 26.24 14.85
C THR A 6 -26.59 25.58 13.85
N SER A 7 -25.39 26.13 13.69
CA SER A 7 -24.35 25.50 12.87
C SER A 7 -23.73 24.33 13.64
N ILE A 8 -23.60 23.19 12.97
CA ILE A 8 -22.81 22.05 13.46
C ILE A 8 -21.41 22.14 12.86
N SER A 9 -20.40 22.04 13.70
CA SER A 9 -18.99 21.88 13.29
C SER A 9 -18.55 20.43 13.43
N TRP A 10 -17.59 20.02 12.60
CA TRP A 10 -17.11 18.65 12.52
C TRP A 10 -15.61 18.63 12.73
N GLN A 11 -15.13 17.65 13.48
CA GLN A 11 -13.71 17.38 13.64
C GLN A 11 -13.45 15.90 13.40
N TRP A 12 -12.37 15.62 12.68
CA TRP A 12 -11.92 14.25 12.41
C TRP A 12 -10.53 14.03 12.97
N ALA A 13 -10.33 12.85 13.56
CA ALA A 13 -9.06 12.41 14.07
C ALA A 13 -8.80 10.96 13.67
N CYS A 14 -7.56 10.65 13.29
CA CYS A 14 -7.09 9.28 13.27
C CYS A 14 -6.55 8.96 14.67
N THR A 15 -7.18 8.01 15.36
CA THR A 15 -6.87 7.69 16.77
C THR A 15 -5.97 6.48 16.92
N SER A 16 -5.89 5.64 15.89
CA SER A 16 -5.00 4.47 15.82
C SER A 16 -4.72 4.07 14.38
N GLY A 17 -3.56 3.51 14.11
CA GLY A 17 -3.20 2.95 12.80
C GLY A 17 -1.72 2.54 12.70
N PRO A 18 -1.35 1.83 11.61
CA PRO A 18 0.04 1.49 11.28
C PRO A 18 0.99 2.70 11.18
N SER A 19 0.47 3.86 10.76
CA SER A 19 1.23 5.10 10.70
C SER A 19 0.44 6.29 11.25
N SER A 20 1.14 7.31 11.73
CA SER A 20 0.52 8.54 12.23
C SER A 20 0.02 9.40 11.06
N ILE A 21 -1.25 9.80 11.11
CA ILE A 21 -1.84 10.71 10.12
C ILE A 21 -1.90 12.12 10.71
N ALA A 22 -1.20 13.07 10.09
CA ALA A 22 -1.21 14.46 10.52
C ALA A 22 -2.62 15.07 10.38
N ALA A 23 -3.04 15.87 11.36
CA ALA A 23 -4.36 16.52 11.35
C ALA A 23 -4.57 17.42 10.12
N THR A 24 -3.51 18.00 9.56
CA THR A 24 -3.54 18.78 8.31
C THR A 24 -4.01 17.96 7.12
N ASN A 25 -3.74 16.65 7.11
CA ASN A 25 -4.18 15.74 6.05
C ASN A 25 -5.62 15.26 6.25
N LEU A 26 -6.21 15.59 7.40
CA LEU A 26 -7.63 15.41 7.71
C LEU A 26 -8.38 16.76 7.60
N ALA A 27 -7.69 17.86 7.25
CA ALA A 27 -8.22 19.22 7.37
C ALA A 27 -9.26 19.63 6.31
N SER A 28 -9.34 18.94 5.17
CA SER A 28 -10.45 19.14 4.21
C SER A 28 -11.81 18.69 4.77
N SER A 29 -11.80 18.00 5.91
CA SER A 29 -12.92 17.33 6.53
C SER A 29 -13.39 18.00 7.84
N THR A 30 -12.68 19.01 8.35
CA THR A 30 -13.02 19.73 9.60
C THR A 30 -14.16 20.76 9.46
N THR A 31 -14.83 20.81 8.32
CA THR A 31 -16.03 21.63 8.08
C THR A 31 -17.19 20.84 7.50
N THR A 32 -17.04 19.52 7.30
CA THR A 32 -18.07 18.70 6.66
C THR A 32 -18.27 17.36 7.36
N GLN A 33 -19.44 16.78 7.13
CA GLN A 33 -19.81 15.42 7.57
C GLN A 33 -19.02 14.31 6.87
N LYS A 34 -18.10 14.66 5.96
CA LYS A 34 -17.38 13.72 5.10
C LYS A 34 -15.89 13.82 5.39
N LEU A 35 -15.27 12.66 5.57
CA LEU A 35 -13.83 12.51 5.55
C LEU A 35 -13.37 12.08 4.17
N SER A 36 -12.39 12.78 3.61
CA SER A 36 -11.71 12.41 2.37
C SER A 36 -10.22 12.46 2.61
N ILE A 37 -9.57 11.32 2.38
CA ILE A 37 -8.13 11.15 2.57
C ILE A 37 -7.51 10.99 1.19
N SER A 38 -6.45 11.75 0.92
CA SER A 38 -5.70 11.64 -0.33
C SER A 38 -5.10 10.25 -0.51
N SER A 39 -4.94 9.82 -1.76
CA SER A 39 -4.23 8.59 -2.08
C SER A 39 -2.81 8.60 -1.49
N ASN A 40 -2.29 7.41 -1.21
CA ASN A 40 -0.95 7.16 -0.67
C ASN A 40 -0.67 7.74 0.73
N LEU A 41 -1.69 8.20 1.45
CA LEU A 41 -1.52 8.73 2.80
C LEU A 41 -1.54 7.63 3.89
N LEU A 42 -2.30 6.56 3.65
CA LEU A 42 -2.41 5.45 4.58
C LEU A 42 -1.40 4.37 4.18
N ALA A 43 -0.54 3.97 5.12
CA ALA A 43 0.32 2.80 4.95
C ALA A 43 -0.52 1.52 4.99
N SER A 44 -0.20 0.56 4.12
CA SER A 44 -0.83 -0.76 4.10
C SER A 44 -0.41 -1.62 5.30
N GLY A 45 -1.11 -2.74 5.49
CA GLY A 45 -0.75 -3.75 6.49
C GLY A 45 -1.51 -3.65 7.81
N GLY A 46 -2.60 -2.88 7.90
CA GLY A 46 -3.40 -2.87 9.13
C GLY A 46 -4.62 -1.95 9.16
N PRO A 47 -5.37 -2.01 10.27
CA PRO A 47 -6.55 -1.19 10.50
C PRO A 47 -6.18 0.23 10.98
N TYR A 48 -6.88 1.21 10.43
CA TYR A 48 -6.94 2.58 10.95
C TYR A 48 -8.28 2.82 11.62
N VAL A 49 -8.27 3.55 12.74
CA VAL A 49 -9.49 4.02 13.40
C VAL A 49 -9.61 5.53 13.22
N PHE A 50 -10.72 5.96 12.64
CA PHE A 50 -11.07 7.36 12.49
C PHE A 50 -12.27 7.70 13.37
N THR A 51 -12.16 8.79 14.11
CA THR A 51 -13.22 9.31 14.98
C THR A 51 -13.72 10.64 14.44
N ALA A 52 -15.03 10.74 14.24
CA ALA A 52 -15.73 11.98 13.94
C ALA A 52 -16.32 12.53 15.24
N THR A 53 -16.16 13.83 15.45
CA THR A 53 -16.80 14.58 16.54
C THR A 53 -17.64 15.71 15.95
N ALA A 54 -18.94 15.69 16.22
CA ALA A 54 -19.85 16.77 15.87
C ALA A 54 -20.03 17.69 17.08
N THR A 55 -19.98 19.00 16.86
CA THR A 55 -20.23 20.01 17.89
C THR A 55 -21.29 20.99 17.41
N GLN A 56 -22.44 21.03 18.08
CA GLN A 56 -23.48 22.02 17.85
C GLN A 56 -23.30 23.17 18.84
N ASN A 57 -23.05 24.37 18.33
CA ASN A 57 -23.00 25.57 19.16
C ASN A 57 -24.43 26.01 19.50
N THR A 58 -24.71 26.18 20.79
CA THR A 58 -25.99 26.69 21.29
C THR A 58 -25.75 27.92 22.15
N ASN A 59 -26.81 28.67 22.46
CA ASN A 59 -26.71 29.88 23.28
C ASN A 59 -26.35 29.61 24.75
N SER A 60 -26.41 28.35 25.20
CA SER A 60 -26.10 27.96 26.58
C SER A 60 -24.77 27.22 26.70
N SER A 61 -24.60 26.11 25.98
CA SER A 61 -23.37 25.31 25.97
C SER A 61 -23.26 24.46 24.70
N PRO A 62 -22.05 24.21 24.17
CA PRO A 62 -21.88 23.32 23.04
C PRO A 62 -22.34 21.90 23.37
N ILE A 63 -23.09 21.28 22.46
CA ILE A 63 -23.46 19.86 22.55
C ILE A 63 -22.53 19.08 21.63
N THR A 64 -21.95 17.99 22.13
CA THR A 64 -21.01 17.17 21.35
C THR A 64 -21.46 15.71 21.27
N GLY A 65 -21.11 15.06 20.16
CA GLY A 65 -21.28 13.62 19.96
C GLY A 65 -20.15 13.09 19.08
N SER A 66 -19.75 11.82 19.29
CA SER A 66 -18.68 11.20 18.51
C SER A 66 -19.00 9.78 18.08
N ALA A 67 -18.41 9.37 16.97
CA ALA A 67 -18.50 8.01 16.44
C ALA A 67 -17.17 7.63 15.78
N SER A 68 -16.86 6.33 15.74
CA SER A 68 -15.62 5.84 15.14
C SER A 68 -15.89 4.79 14.06
N VAL A 69 -14.99 4.73 13.07
CA VAL A 69 -14.98 3.72 12.02
C VAL A 69 -13.58 3.11 11.93
N SER A 70 -13.54 1.79 11.71
CA SER A 70 -12.31 1.03 11.48
C SER A 70 -12.20 0.64 10.01
N ILE A 71 -11.10 1.01 9.36
CA ILE A 71 -10.83 0.72 7.95
C ILE A 71 -9.49 -0.01 7.83
N THR A 72 -9.49 -1.21 7.25
CA THR A 72 -8.27 -1.96 7.00
C THR A 72 -7.68 -1.62 5.65
N VAL A 73 -6.43 -1.17 5.63
CA VAL A 73 -5.64 -1.01 4.39
C VAL A 73 -4.87 -2.30 4.17
N ALA A 74 -5.35 -3.12 3.24
CA ALA A 74 -4.73 -4.40 2.91
C ALA A 74 -3.37 -4.21 2.23
N LEU A 75 -2.51 -5.22 2.35
CA LEU A 75 -1.30 -5.31 1.53
C LEU A 75 -1.66 -5.56 0.07
N SER A 76 -0.90 -4.96 -0.84
CA SER A 76 -1.06 -5.21 -2.27
C SER A 76 -0.42 -6.54 -2.68
N PRO A 77 -0.98 -7.28 -3.65
CA PRO A 77 -0.30 -8.42 -4.24
C PRO A 77 1.02 -8.00 -4.89
N LEU A 78 2.05 -8.84 -4.75
CA LEU A 78 3.33 -8.63 -5.44
C LEU A 78 3.15 -8.68 -6.95
N VAL A 79 3.88 -7.81 -7.66
CA VAL A 79 3.90 -7.79 -9.12
C VAL A 79 5.19 -8.46 -9.57
N ILE A 80 5.08 -9.62 -10.22
CA ILE A 80 6.21 -10.32 -10.84
C ILE A 80 6.31 -9.91 -12.30
N GLN A 81 7.51 -9.49 -12.71
CA GLN A 81 7.79 -9.12 -14.09
C GLN A 81 9.05 -9.82 -14.58
N LEU A 82 8.89 -10.64 -15.62
CA LEU A 82 9.98 -11.34 -16.29
C LEU A 82 10.45 -10.57 -17.51
N SER A 83 11.76 -10.47 -17.72
CA SER A 83 12.37 -9.79 -18.89
C SER A 83 12.25 -10.57 -20.19
N LYS A 84 11.88 -11.86 -20.12
CA LYS A 84 11.82 -12.77 -21.25
C LYS A 84 10.42 -13.38 -21.35
N GLY A 85 9.82 -13.31 -22.52
CA GLY A 85 8.58 -14.02 -22.85
C GLY A 85 8.82 -15.48 -23.20
N SER A 86 7.74 -16.24 -23.41
CA SER A 86 7.80 -17.62 -23.87
C SER A 86 8.45 -17.73 -25.25
N GLY A 87 9.21 -18.80 -25.47
CA GLY A 87 9.81 -19.10 -26.76
C GLY A 87 10.89 -20.16 -26.67
N ASP A 88 11.41 -20.54 -27.84
CA ASP A 88 12.45 -21.56 -27.94
C ASP A 88 13.84 -20.98 -27.69
N VAL A 89 14.66 -21.77 -27.03
CA VAL A 89 16.11 -21.56 -26.92
C VAL A 89 16.79 -22.82 -27.44
N ASN A 90 17.93 -22.66 -28.11
CA ASN A 90 18.71 -23.81 -28.55
C ASN A 90 19.88 -24.07 -27.60
N LYS A 91 20.41 -25.30 -27.64
CA LYS A 91 21.46 -25.77 -26.73
C LYS A 91 22.79 -24.99 -26.78
N ASN A 92 22.98 -24.14 -27.79
CA ASN A 92 24.22 -23.39 -28.01
C ASN A 92 24.07 -21.92 -27.61
N ILE A 93 22.92 -21.51 -27.04
CA ILE A 93 22.66 -20.14 -26.62
C ILE A 93 22.42 -20.12 -25.12
N ASP A 94 23.24 -19.36 -24.40
CA ASP A 94 22.93 -18.99 -23.02
C ASP A 94 21.66 -18.14 -23.00
N PHE A 95 20.75 -18.44 -22.09
CA PHE A 95 19.61 -17.58 -21.85
C PHE A 95 19.56 -17.13 -20.39
N THR A 96 19.01 -15.94 -20.19
CA THR A 96 18.79 -15.36 -18.87
C THR A 96 17.32 -14.96 -18.78
N ILE A 97 16.70 -15.26 -17.65
CA ILE A 97 15.40 -14.72 -17.26
C ILE A 97 15.68 -13.79 -16.09
N ASP A 98 15.28 -12.53 -16.22
CA ASP A 98 15.48 -11.53 -15.19
C ASP A 98 14.12 -11.17 -14.57
N ALA A 99 14.05 -11.19 -13.24
CA ALA A 99 12.88 -10.81 -12.46
C ALA A 99 13.10 -9.53 -11.64
N SER A 100 14.20 -8.80 -11.88
CA SER A 100 14.58 -7.60 -11.09
C SER A 100 13.60 -6.45 -11.18
N ASN A 101 12.73 -6.44 -12.20
CA ASN A 101 11.65 -5.44 -12.34
C ASN A 101 10.38 -5.83 -11.56
N SER A 102 10.39 -6.97 -10.87
CA SER A 102 9.31 -7.31 -9.93
C SER A 102 9.32 -6.34 -8.76
N LYS A 103 8.15 -6.06 -8.20
CA LYS A 103 8.01 -5.06 -7.13
C LYS A 103 6.88 -5.40 -6.17
N ASP A 104 7.04 -4.93 -4.95
CA ASP A 104 5.94 -4.75 -4.01
C ASP A 104 5.29 -3.39 -4.29
N PRO A 105 4.00 -3.33 -4.70
CA PRO A 105 3.32 -2.07 -4.95
C PRO A 105 3.21 -1.14 -3.72
N ASP A 106 3.30 -1.68 -2.50
CA ASP A 106 3.17 -0.90 -1.27
C ASP A 106 4.44 -0.11 -0.95
N THR A 107 5.60 -0.60 -1.37
CA THR A 107 6.90 0.11 -1.26
C THR A 107 7.35 0.70 -2.60
N ASN A 108 6.68 0.31 -3.69
CA ASN A 108 7.07 0.57 -5.07
C ASN A 108 8.54 0.23 -5.36
N SER A 109 9.07 -0.81 -4.71
CA SER A 109 10.45 -1.27 -4.81
C SER A 109 10.52 -2.80 -4.92
N ALA A 110 11.64 -3.29 -5.44
CA ALA A 110 12.03 -4.71 -5.38
C ALA A 110 12.75 -5.05 -4.05
N ASP A 111 13.05 -4.03 -3.23
CA ASP A 111 13.79 -4.20 -1.99
C ASP A 111 13.08 -5.17 -1.04
N GLY A 112 13.83 -6.15 -0.53
CA GLY A 112 13.31 -7.17 0.38
C GLY A 112 12.56 -8.31 -0.29
N LEU A 113 12.37 -8.30 -1.62
CA LEU A 113 11.83 -9.46 -2.33
C LEU A 113 12.85 -10.60 -2.38
N ALA A 114 12.39 -11.80 -2.07
CA ALA A 114 13.14 -13.04 -2.23
C ALA A 114 12.62 -13.81 -3.45
N TYR A 115 13.55 -14.36 -4.24
CA TYR A 115 13.24 -15.07 -5.47
C TYR A 115 13.67 -16.53 -5.37
N ALA A 116 12.79 -17.44 -5.79
CA ALA A 116 13.08 -18.85 -5.92
C ALA A 116 12.72 -19.30 -7.33
N TRP A 117 13.68 -19.95 -8.00
CA TRP A 117 13.49 -20.47 -9.34
C TRP A 117 13.38 -21.99 -9.29
N THR A 118 12.41 -22.53 -10.01
CA THR A 118 12.26 -23.97 -10.23
C THR A 118 12.09 -24.23 -11.72
N CYS A 119 12.37 -25.46 -12.11
CA CYS A 119 12.18 -25.93 -13.48
C CYS A 119 11.39 -27.23 -13.42
N SER A 120 10.35 -27.34 -14.24
CA SER A 120 9.57 -28.55 -14.43
C SER A 120 9.42 -28.87 -15.91
N ASN A 121 9.35 -30.15 -16.23
CA ASN A 121 8.96 -30.62 -17.55
C ASN A 121 7.48 -30.27 -17.77
N HIS A 122 7.20 -29.56 -18.87
CA HIS A 122 5.85 -29.09 -19.18
C HIS A 122 4.85 -30.23 -19.43
N LEU A 123 5.33 -31.43 -19.80
CA LEU A 123 4.48 -32.57 -20.15
C LEU A 123 3.96 -33.33 -18.92
N ASP A 124 4.80 -33.50 -17.90
CA ASP A 124 4.52 -34.37 -16.76
C ASP A 124 4.69 -33.68 -15.39
N GLY A 125 5.10 -32.41 -15.37
CA GLY A 125 5.31 -31.62 -14.16
C GLY A 125 6.52 -32.05 -13.32
N THR A 126 7.30 -33.03 -13.77
CA THR A 126 8.47 -33.53 -13.03
C THR A 126 9.56 -32.46 -12.98
N ALA A 127 10.29 -32.40 -11.87
CA ALA A 127 11.38 -31.43 -11.72
C ALA A 127 12.52 -31.72 -12.72
N CYS A 128 13.08 -30.67 -13.30
CA CYS A 128 14.22 -30.79 -14.22
C CYS A 128 15.45 -31.34 -13.47
N SER A 129 16.00 -32.45 -13.93
CA SER A 129 17.07 -33.21 -13.24
C SER A 129 18.41 -32.49 -13.16
N THR A 130 18.64 -31.44 -13.94
CA THR A 130 19.93 -30.71 -14.04
C THR A 130 19.78 -29.20 -13.85
N PHE A 131 18.66 -28.73 -13.30
CA PHE A 131 18.47 -27.29 -13.10
C PHE A 131 19.39 -26.76 -12.00
N GLN A 132 20.36 -25.93 -12.38
CA GLN A 132 21.16 -25.12 -11.46
C GLN A 132 20.93 -23.65 -11.75
N ALA A 133 20.13 -22.99 -10.91
CA ALA A 133 19.98 -21.55 -10.97
C ALA A 133 21.31 -20.90 -10.57
N LYS A 134 21.99 -20.26 -11.54
CA LYS A 134 23.14 -19.41 -11.23
C LYS A 134 22.63 -18.04 -10.82
N ALA A 135 22.75 -17.70 -9.53
CA ALA A 135 22.50 -16.33 -9.09
C ALA A 135 23.47 -15.39 -9.81
N VAL A 136 22.94 -14.46 -10.59
CA VAL A 136 23.71 -13.33 -11.12
C VAL A 136 23.61 -12.22 -10.07
N ALA A 137 24.73 -11.81 -9.49
CA ALA A 137 24.73 -10.79 -8.45
C ALA A 137 24.02 -9.51 -8.96
N PRO A 138 23.18 -8.86 -8.14
CA PRO A 138 22.60 -7.57 -8.52
C PRO A 138 23.76 -6.61 -8.83
N ARG A 139 23.69 -5.91 -9.96
CA ARG A 139 24.67 -4.87 -10.30
C ARG A 139 24.71 -3.88 -9.15
N GLN A 140 25.78 -3.92 -8.35
CA GLN A 140 26.05 -2.87 -7.40
C GLN A 140 26.35 -1.62 -8.22
N PHE A 141 25.39 -0.69 -8.27
CA PHE A 141 25.68 0.68 -8.68
C PHE A 141 26.59 1.27 -7.61
N LEU A 142 27.89 1.26 -7.89
CA LEU A 142 28.86 2.08 -7.17
C LEU A 142 28.34 3.52 -7.20
N LYS A 143 27.92 4.04 -6.05
CA LYS A 143 27.80 5.49 -5.84
C LYS A 143 29.21 6.05 -5.98
N GLN A 144 29.53 6.64 -7.13
CA GLN A 144 30.65 7.55 -7.22
C GLN A 144 30.27 8.80 -6.43
N VAL A 145 31.14 9.11 -5.45
CA VAL A 145 31.14 10.30 -4.60
C VAL A 145 31.51 11.52 -5.44
#